data_AF-A0A2D5Y9M3-F1
#
_entry.id   AF-A0A2D5Y9M3-F1
#
_cell.length_a   1.000
_cell.length_b   1.000
_cell.length_c   1.000
_cell.angle_alpha   90.00
_cell.angle_beta   90.00
_cell.angle_gamma   90.00
#
_symmetry.space_group_name_H-M   'P 1'
#
loop_
_entity.id
_entity.type
_entity.pdbx_description
1 polymer ?
#
loop_
_entity_poly.entity_id
_entity_poly.type
_entity_poly.pdbx_seq_one_letter_code
_entity_poly.pdbx_strand_id
1 'polypeptide(L)'
;RAVLFNGTTGKPVYMAKYLADGGSITYSITSRTDSGSPASGNLTPSGGFASITTGSSGGNVVVKALATGGGYETKHTTITVTVDGSKTGQTILVREGGDSGGLRDLPISRRPIPVGLMFSSTSSLDLTYSVPSGAPVKIVGTGKDTRLVFKNADDGFSKANLKSAFSGDTITFDLTVSQAGNGSFHAAETVTRTIKLKKPTKNLFFEERKSDARYDGVKNAALARIAAKRGISGEKALALFNSDNYDSDGDGVSNLLERAFGGDSLGNDSRGARPAPVKANDNKEYLSFTRYNSDYQTSMGVQYIVEKSSDRRTWSSSGVEQVGTAVDLGGGMERVVYRTTAATSAGSTQFIRVRVKAR
;
A
#
# COMPACT_ATOMS: atom_id res chain seq x y z
N ARG A 1 22.79 -4.67 -5.95
CA ARG A 1 23.65 -5.61 -5.15
C ARG A 1 24.20 -6.66 -6.10
N ALA A 2 25.51 -6.93 -6.14
CA ALA A 2 26.07 -8.00 -6.99
C ALA A 2 26.54 -9.18 -6.12
N VAL A 3 25.99 -10.38 -6.36
CA VAL A 3 26.44 -11.65 -5.74
C VAL A 3 27.12 -12.47 -6.83
N LEU A 4 28.33 -12.97 -6.55
CA LEU A 4 29.06 -13.81 -7.49
C LEU A 4 28.47 -15.23 -7.46
N PHE A 5 28.11 -15.73 -8.65
CA PHE A 5 27.60 -17.08 -8.83
C PHE A 5 28.67 -17.94 -9.50
N ASN A 6 28.76 -19.21 -9.09
CA ASN A 6 29.62 -20.17 -9.76
C ASN A 6 29.02 -20.52 -11.13
N GLY A 7 29.76 -20.26 -12.21
CA GLY A 7 29.27 -20.43 -13.60
C GLY A 7 28.96 -21.87 -14.01
N THR A 8 29.41 -22.88 -13.25
CA THR A 8 29.15 -24.30 -13.53
C THR A 8 28.00 -24.86 -12.70
N THR A 9 27.83 -24.38 -11.46
CA THR A 9 26.84 -24.94 -10.50
C THR A 9 25.66 -24.02 -10.24
N GLY A 10 25.72 -22.75 -10.67
CA GLY A 10 24.67 -21.75 -10.46
C GLY A 10 24.45 -21.34 -9.01
N LYS A 11 25.29 -21.81 -8.07
CA LYS A 11 25.16 -21.49 -6.64
C LYS A 11 25.84 -20.17 -6.28
N PRO A 12 25.31 -19.41 -5.30
CA PRO A 12 26.02 -18.26 -4.72
C PRO A 12 27.34 -18.74 -4.13
N VAL A 13 28.44 -18.06 -4.48
CA VAL A 13 29.75 -18.40 -3.92
C VAL A 13 29.85 -17.79 -2.53
N TYR A 14 29.69 -18.63 -1.49
CA TYR A 14 29.98 -18.26 -0.11
C TYR A 14 31.49 -18.39 0.15
N MET A 15 32.19 -17.25 0.06
CA MET A 15 33.64 -17.15 -0.08
C MET A 15 34.46 -17.64 1.15
N ALA A 16 33.89 -17.66 2.35
CA ALA A 16 34.60 -18.11 3.55
C ALA A 16 34.91 -19.62 3.58
N LYS A 17 34.22 -20.43 2.76
CA LYS A 17 34.39 -21.89 2.72
C LYS A 17 35.53 -22.37 1.82
N TYR A 18 36.13 -21.48 1.01
CA TYR A 18 37.10 -21.84 -0.04
C TYR A 18 38.51 -21.28 0.21
N LEU A 19 38.77 -20.66 1.37
CA LEU A 19 40.10 -20.26 1.77
C LEU A 19 40.71 -21.38 2.62
N ALA A 20 41.90 -21.85 2.24
CA ALA A 20 42.71 -22.69 3.12
C ALA A 20 43.08 -21.89 4.38
N ASP A 21 43.33 -22.57 5.51
CA ASP A 21 43.76 -21.92 6.75
C ASP A 21 44.96 -20.99 6.48
N GLY A 22 44.80 -19.70 6.79
CA GLY A 22 45.81 -18.65 6.54
C GLY A 22 45.79 -17.99 5.16
N GLY A 23 44.84 -18.32 4.27
CA GLY A 23 44.67 -17.64 2.98
C GLY A 23 43.92 -16.29 3.07
N SER A 24 44.20 -15.37 2.14
CA SER A 24 43.50 -14.07 2.05
C SER A 24 43.10 -13.72 0.61
N ILE A 25 42.02 -12.96 0.47
CA ILE A 25 41.64 -12.31 -0.79
C ILE A 25 41.80 -10.81 -0.63
N THR A 26 42.55 -10.19 -1.54
CA THR A 26 42.72 -8.73 -1.60
C THR A 26 42.13 -8.20 -2.90
N TYR A 27 41.45 -7.05 -2.82
CA TYR A 27 40.91 -6.33 -3.96
C TYR A 27 41.74 -5.08 -4.25
N SER A 28 42.04 -4.83 -5.52
CA SER A 28 42.78 -3.64 -5.95
C SER A 28 42.22 -3.10 -7.25
N ILE A 29 42.36 -1.78 -7.45
CA ILE A 29 42.12 -1.16 -8.75
C ILE A 29 43.42 -1.22 -9.52
N THR A 30 43.39 -1.86 -10.68
CA THR A 30 44.60 -2.05 -11.52
C THR A 30 44.70 -1.05 -12.65
N SER A 31 43.57 -0.48 -13.09
CA SER A 31 43.56 0.61 -14.06
C SER A 31 42.24 1.38 -14.04
N ARG A 32 42.32 2.66 -14.43
CA ARG A 32 41.19 3.53 -14.75
C ARG A 32 41.44 4.23 -16.08
N THR A 33 40.38 4.51 -16.83
CA THR A 33 40.41 5.29 -18.08
C THR A 33 39.67 6.62 -17.96
N ASP A 34 39.55 7.17 -16.74
CA ASP A 34 39.14 8.56 -16.55
C ASP A 34 40.26 9.50 -17.03
N SER A 35 39.91 10.65 -17.60
CA SER A 35 40.84 11.54 -18.30
C SER A 35 41.77 12.33 -17.36
N GLY A 36 42.27 11.73 -16.27
CA GLY A 36 42.99 12.49 -15.24
C GLY A 36 43.99 11.78 -14.32
N SER A 37 44.00 10.45 -14.14
CA SER A 37 45.13 9.76 -13.46
C SER A 37 45.00 8.23 -13.45
N PRO A 38 46.12 7.49 -13.50
CA PRO A 38 46.12 6.05 -13.23
C PRO A 38 45.82 5.82 -11.74
N ALA A 39 44.60 5.39 -11.40
CA ALA A 39 44.30 5.04 -10.01
C ALA A 39 44.81 3.64 -9.69
N SER A 40 46.06 3.55 -9.24
CA SER A 40 46.52 2.42 -8.45
C SER A 40 46.12 2.65 -6.99
N GLY A 41 45.30 1.78 -6.41
CA GLY A 41 44.90 1.89 -5.01
C GLY A 41 44.32 0.57 -4.46
N ASN A 42 44.73 0.22 -3.24
CA ASN A 42 44.16 -0.92 -2.52
C ASN A 42 42.74 -0.57 -2.06
N LEU A 43 41.80 -1.48 -2.27
CA LEU A 43 40.44 -1.36 -1.76
C LEU A 43 40.43 -1.93 -0.34
N THR A 44 40.63 -1.11 0.68
CA THR A 44 40.54 -1.54 2.08
C THR A 44 39.07 -1.63 2.48
N PRO A 45 38.52 -2.81 2.80
CA PRO A 45 37.12 -2.92 3.21
C PRO A 45 36.95 -2.29 4.59
N SER A 46 36.18 -1.20 4.69
CA SER A 46 35.68 -0.72 5.98
C SER A 46 34.28 -1.32 6.19
N GLY A 47 34.10 -2.12 7.24
CA GLY A 47 32.82 -2.79 7.51
C GLY A 47 32.37 -3.78 6.42
N GLY A 48 33.29 -4.29 5.59
CA GLY A 48 33.00 -5.20 4.47
C GLY A 48 32.73 -4.53 3.12
N PHE A 49 32.91 -3.20 3.01
CA PHE A 49 32.67 -2.44 1.78
C PHE A 49 33.89 -1.62 1.37
N ALA A 50 34.15 -1.53 0.07
CA ALA A 50 35.13 -0.60 -0.50
C ALA A 50 34.43 0.27 -1.57
N SER A 51 34.63 1.59 -1.50
CA SER A 51 34.04 2.55 -2.44
C SER A 51 35.05 2.99 -3.50
N ILE A 52 34.57 3.26 -4.71
CA ILE A 52 35.35 3.77 -5.84
C ILE A 52 34.75 5.10 -6.26
N THR A 53 35.45 6.20 -6.01
CA THR A 53 35.10 7.52 -6.56
C THR A 53 35.80 7.68 -7.91
N THR A 54 35.03 7.79 -8.99
CA THR A 54 35.51 8.18 -10.33
C THR A 54 35.40 9.69 -10.49
N GLY A 55 36.24 10.30 -11.33
CA GLY A 55 36.13 11.71 -11.69
C GLY A 55 34.85 12.04 -12.47
N SER A 56 34.73 13.29 -12.94
CA SER A 56 33.57 13.79 -13.71
C SER A 56 33.48 13.28 -15.16
N SER A 57 34.47 12.51 -15.62
CA SER A 57 34.47 11.85 -16.94
C SER A 57 34.18 10.36 -16.78
N GLY A 58 33.31 9.80 -17.63
CA GLY A 58 33.13 8.34 -17.71
C GLY A 58 34.44 7.62 -18.07
N GLY A 59 34.47 6.30 -17.91
CA GLY A 59 35.63 5.46 -18.19
C GLY A 59 35.49 4.04 -17.66
N ASN A 60 36.47 3.19 -17.92
CA ASN A 60 36.52 1.83 -17.39
C ASN A 60 37.36 1.77 -16.12
N VAL A 61 36.88 1.04 -15.12
CA VAL A 61 37.60 0.70 -13.88
C VAL A 61 37.85 -0.81 -13.88
N VAL A 62 39.11 -1.23 -13.84
CA VAL A 62 39.45 -2.65 -13.74
C VAL A 62 39.71 -3.00 -12.27
N VAL A 63 38.88 -3.89 -11.73
CA VAL A 63 39.02 -4.41 -10.37
C VAL A 63 39.65 -5.79 -10.44
N LYS A 64 40.77 -5.98 -9.76
CA LYS A 64 41.47 -7.25 -9.64
C LYS A 64 41.24 -7.85 -8.26
N ALA A 65 40.80 -9.10 -8.24
CA ALA A 65 40.77 -9.92 -7.04
C ALA A 65 41.97 -10.86 -7.07
N LEU A 66 42.80 -10.82 -6.02
CA LEU A 66 43.91 -11.75 -5.81
C LEU A 66 43.56 -12.70 -4.66
N ALA A 67 43.79 -14.00 -4.85
CA ALA A 67 43.68 -15.01 -3.81
C ALA A 67 45.05 -15.63 -3.55
N THR A 68 45.52 -15.51 -2.31
CA THR A 68 46.80 -16.05 -1.85
C THR A 68 46.54 -17.11 -0.79
N GLY A 69 47.01 -18.34 -1.01
CA GLY A 69 46.99 -19.40 0.00
C GLY A 69 48.38 -19.56 0.62
N GLY A 70 48.44 -19.81 1.93
CA GLY A 70 49.71 -20.05 2.63
C GLY A 70 50.41 -21.29 2.06
N GLY A 71 51.37 -21.09 1.15
CA GLY A 71 52.13 -22.15 0.48
C GLY A 71 51.63 -22.57 -0.92
N TYR A 72 50.63 -21.90 -1.50
CA TYR A 72 50.08 -22.21 -2.83
C TYR A 72 50.25 -21.05 -3.83
N GLU A 73 50.20 -21.34 -5.14
CA GLU A 73 50.26 -20.32 -6.20
C GLU A 73 49.18 -19.25 -6.03
N THR A 74 49.58 -17.98 -6.15
CA THR A 74 48.64 -16.85 -6.13
C THR A 74 47.85 -16.81 -7.44
N LYS A 75 46.52 -16.85 -7.34
CA LYS A 75 45.62 -16.71 -8.50
C LYS A 75 44.96 -15.34 -8.49
N HIS A 76 44.62 -14.85 -9.68
CA HIS A 76 43.87 -13.61 -9.80
C HIS A 76 42.81 -13.69 -10.89
N THR A 77 41.78 -12.86 -10.74
CA THR A 77 40.80 -12.58 -11.79
C THR A 77 40.55 -11.08 -11.84
N THR A 78 40.05 -10.60 -12.97
CA THR A 78 39.71 -9.19 -13.16
C THR A 78 38.28 -9.05 -13.66
N ILE A 79 37.63 -7.97 -13.26
CA ILE A 79 36.39 -7.49 -13.86
C ILE A 79 36.60 -6.05 -14.31
N THR A 80 36.08 -5.73 -15.49
CA THR A 80 36.04 -4.35 -15.98
C THR A 80 34.66 -3.79 -15.72
N VAL A 81 34.58 -2.67 -15.01
CA VAL A 81 33.35 -1.92 -14.73
C VAL A 81 33.39 -0.65 -15.58
N THR A 82 32.45 -0.52 -16.52
CA THR A 82 32.29 0.72 -17.29
C THR A 82 31.44 1.70 -16.51
N VAL A 83 31.95 2.90 -16.30
CA VAL A 83 31.28 4.02 -15.63
C VAL A 83 30.92 5.05 -16.68
N ASP A 84 29.63 5.32 -16.82
CA ASP A 84 29.14 6.41 -17.66
C ASP A 84 29.10 7.71 -16.84
N GLY A 85 29.79 8.74 -17.31
CA GLY A 85 29.82 10.07 -16.70
C GLY A 85 28.98 11.10 -17.46
N SER A 86 28.28 10.70 -18.52
CA SER A 86 27.50 11.62 -19.36
C SER A 86 26.26 12.16 -18.64
N LYS A 87 25.75 11.44 -17.63
CA LYS A 87 24.59 11.84 -16.83
C LYS A 87 24.79 11.49 -15.36
N THR A 88 23.97 12.10 -14.50
CA THR A 88 23.97 11.79 -13.08
C THR A 88 23.23 10.48 -12.81
N GLY A 89 23.83 9.59 -12.01
CA GLY A 89 23.15 8.40 -11.50
C GLY A 89 22.01 8.74 -10.53
N GLN A 90 20.99 7.91 -10.47
CA GLN A 90 19.86 8.10 -9.55
C GLN A 90 19.36 6.75 -9.01
N THR A 91 18.59 6.82 -7.93
CA THR A 91 18.04 5.67 -7.23
C THR A 91 16.58 5.93 -6.88
N ILE A 92 15.80 4.85 -6.81
CA ILE A 92 14.43 4.87 -6.31
C ILE A 92 14.48 4.56 -4.81
N LEU A 93 13.98 5.49 -4.01
CA LEU A 93 13.82 5.37 -2.57
C LEU A 93 12.42 4.83 -2.26
N VAL A 94 12.35 3.93 -1.28
CA VAL A 94 11.11 3.33 -0.79
C VAL A 94 10.90 3.75 0.66
N ARG A 95 9.68 4.19 1.00
CA ARG A 95 9.25 4.32 2.39
C ARG A 95 8.75 2.96 2.85
N GLU A 96 9.50 2.33 3.74
CA GLU A 96 9.27 0.94 4.17
C GLU A 96 8.24 0.86 5.30
N GLY A 97 7.81 -0.37 5.60
CA GLY A 97 6.90 -0.66 6.69
C GLY A 97 7.50 -0.27 8.03
N GLY A 98 6.88 0.69 8.71
CA GLY A 98 7.38 1.32 9.94
C GLY A 98 7.44 2.83 9.83
N ASP A 99 7.65 3.35 8.61
CA ASP A 99 7.51 4.78 8.33
C ASP A 99 6.03 5.14 8.21
N SER A 100 5.68 6.34 8.69
CA SER A 100 4.33 6.88 8.56
C SER A 100 3.95 7.01 7.07
N GLY A 101 2.91 6.30 6.64
CA GLY A 101 2.48 6.21 5.24
C GLY A 101 3.32 5.27 4.35
N GLY A 102 4.24 4.48 4.91
CA GLY A 102 5.09 3.54 4.19
C GLY A 102 4.36 2.28 3.68
N LEU A 103 5.07 1.51 2.85
CA LEU A 103 4.56 0.27 2.27
C LEU A 103 4.48 -0.85 3.32
N ARG A 104 3.35 -1.56 3.37
CA ARG A 104 3.05 -2.58 4.39
C ARG A 104 2.07 -3.62 3.85
N ASP A 105 1.70 -4.59 4.69
CA ASP A 105 0.57 -5.48 4.40
C ASP A 105 -0.72 -4.65 4.40
N LEU A 106 -1.52 -4.70 3.33
CA LEU A 106 -2.68 -3.82 3.13
C LEU A 106 -3.98 -4.63 3.16
N PRO A 107 -5.08 -4.17 3.80
CA PRO A 107 -6.37 -4.82 3.63
C PRO A 107 -6.89 -4.62 2.20
N ILE A 108 -7.71 -5.55 1.74
CA ILE A 108 -8.63 -5.24 0.66
C ILE A 108 -9.64 -4.19 1.12
N SER A 109 -9.91 -3.21 0.26
CA SER A 109 -10.80 -2.09 0.54
C SER A 109 -11.30 -1.49 -0.77
N ARG A 110 -12.44 -0.81 -0.76
CA ARG A 110 -12.84 0.01 -1.92
C ARG A 110 -11.92 1.23 -2.13
N ARG A 111 -11.19 1.63 -1.08
CA ARG A 111 -10.38 2.86 -1.11
C ARG A 111 -9.10 2.63 -1.91
N PRO A 112 -8.77 3.53 -2.86
CA PRO A 112 -7.49 3.50 -3.55
C PRO A 112 -6.32 3.61 -2.58
N ILE A 113 -5.24 2.86 -2.84
CA ILE A 113 -4.04 2.84 -2.00
C ILE A 113 -2.97 3.74 -2.63
N PRO A 114 -2.52 4.82 -1.96
CA PRO A 114 -1.66 5.83 -2.56
C PRO A 114 -0.18 5.45 -2.61
N VAL A 115 0.15 4.45 -3.43
CA VAL A 115 1.53 3.97 -3.61
C VAL A 115 2.47 5.04 -4.20
N GLY A 116 1.97 6.03 -4.92
CA GLY A 116 2.77 7.16 -5.42
C GLY A 116 3.48 7.96 -4.30
N LEU A 117 2.96 7.93 -3.08
CA LEU A 117 3.56 8.60 -1.91
C LEU A 117 4.58 7.73 -1.16
N MET A 118 4.68 6.45 -1.51
CA MET A 118 5.54 5.46 -0.86
C MET A 118 6.91 5.34 -1.56
N PHE A 119 7.06 5.96 -2.73
CA PHE A 119 8.29 5.90 -3.51
C PHE A 119 8.69 7.31 -3.95
N SER A 120 9.99 7.54 -4.10
CA SER A 120 10.53 8.78 -4.68
C SER A 120 11.82 8.47 -5.42
N SER A 121 12.23 9.34 -6.34
CA SER A 121 13.56 9.27 -6.95
C SER A 121 14.48 10.30 -6.30
N THR A 122 15.78 10.00 -6.19
CA THR A 122 16.78 10.98 -5.73
C THR A 122 16.95 12.16 -6.69
N SER A 123 16.50 12.02 -7.94
CA SER A 123 16.46 13.06 -8.97
C SER A 123 15.19 13.92 -8.95
N SER A 124 14.20 13.58 -8.12
CA SER A 124 12.85 14.18 -8.12
C SER A 124 12.06 14.00 -9.42
N LEU A 125 12.46 13.09 -10.31
CA LEU A 125 11.70 12.69 -11.49
C LEU A 125 10.51 11.78 -11.14
N ASP A 126 9.40 11.94 -11.87
CA ASP A 126 8.18 11.16 -11.69
C ASP A 126 8.37 9.67 -12.01
N LEU A 127 7.98 8.82 -11.07
CA LEU A 127 8.10 7.37 -11.19
C LEU A 127 6.98 6.74 -12.03
N THR A 128 7.30 5.62 -12.67
CA THR A 128 6.34 4.76 -13.37
C THR A 128 6.10 3.49 -12.57
N TYR A 129 4.86 3.01 -12.57
CA TYR A 129 4.42 1.86 -11.77
C TYR A 129 3.75 0.82 -12.64
N SER A 130 3.99 -0.46 -12.36
CA SER A 130 3.29 -1.57 -13.00
C SER A 130 3.01 -2.72 -12.03
N VAL A 131 1.95 -3.45 -12.33
CA VAL A 131 1.55 -4.69 -11.64
C VAL A 131 1.30 -5.78 -12.68
N PRO A 132 1.44 -7.07 -12.33
CA PRO A 132 1.07 -8.17 -13.21
C PRO A 132 -0.37 -8.06 -13.69
N SER A 133 -0.64 -8.50 -14.92
CA SER A 133 -1.99 -8.49 -15.51
C SER A 133 -3.02 -9.23 -14.64
N GLY A 134 -2.60 -10.32 -13.99
CA GLY A 134 -3.41 -11.12 -13.07
C GLY A 134 -3.61 -10.50 -11.67
N ALA A 135 -2.97 -9.37 -11.35
CA ALA A 135 -3.17 -8.72 -10.06
C ALA A 135 -4.65 -8.29 -9.89
N PRO A 136 -5.20 -8.35 -8.66
CA PRO A 136 -6.59 -7.95 -8.38
C PRO A 136 -6.78 -6.42 -8.37
N VAL A 137 -5.74 -5.67 -8.72
CA VAL A 137 -5.70 -4.21 -8.73
C VAL A 137 -5.24 -3.71 -10.10
N LYS A 138 -5.54 -2.44 -10.37
CA LYS A 138 -5.02 -1.67 -11.50
C LYS A 138 -4.31 -0.41 -11.00
N ILE A 139 -3.36 0.08 -11.79
CA ILE A 139 -2.69 1.36 -11.57
C ILE A 139 -3.58 2.48 -12.13
N VAL A 140 -3.80 3.53 -11.33
CA VAL A 140 -4.48 4.76 -11.77
C VAL A 140 -3.67 5.97 -11.31
N GLY A 141 -3.63 7.03 -12.11
CA GLY A 141 -2.87 8.24 -11.81
C GLY A 141 -1.39 8.12 -12.16
N THR A 142 -0.65 9.21 -11.97
CA THR A 142 0.74 9.38 -12.41
C THR A 142 1.62 9.94 -11.30
N GLY A 143 2.91 9.59 -11.30
CA GLY A 143 3.89 10.10 -10.33
C GLY A 143 3.44 9.93 -8.88
N LYS A 144 3.52 11.01 -8.09
CA LYS A 144 3.05 11.02 -6.69
C LYS A 144 1.56 10.69 -6.53
N ASP A 145 0.78 10.88 -7.59
CA ASP A 145 -0.66 10.67 -7.61
C ASP A 145 -1.07 9.26 -8.04
N THR A 146 -0.10 8.37 -8.28
CA THR A 146 -0.38 6.97 -8.58
C THR A 146 -1.02 6.25 -7.40
N ARG A 147 -2.08 5.48 -7.68
CA ARG A 147 -2.87 4.68 -6.74
C ARG A 147 -3.03 3.24 -7.25
N LEU A 148 -3.10 2.29 -6.32
CA LEU A 148 -3.68 0.97 -6.58
C LEU A 148 -5.19 1.05 -6.38
N VAL A 149 -5.96 0.68 -7.39
CA VAL A 149 -7.41 0.60 -7.33
C VAL A 149 -7.82 -0.85 -7.54
N PHE A 150 -8.67 -1.39 -6.67
CA PHE A 150 -9.19 -2.74 -6.84
C PHE A 150 -10.03 -2.83 -8.11
N LYS A 151 -9.79 -3.89 -8.88
CA LYS A 151 -10.60 -4.18 -10.06
C LYS A 151 -12.02 -4.53 -9.64
N ASN A 152 -12.98 -4.16 -10.48
CA ASN A 152 -14.40 -4.43 -10.29
C ASN A 152 -14.98 -5.06 -11.58
N ALA A 153 -16.31 -5.17 -11.64
CA ALA A 153 -17.00 -5.76 -12.78
C ALA A 153 -16.69 -5.05 -14.11
N ASP A 154 -16.43 -3.74 -14.09
CA ASP A 154 -16.08 -2.96 -15.28
C ASP A 154 -14.69 -3.36 -15.84
N ASP A 155 -13.84 -3.94 -15.00
CA ASP A 155 -12.53 -4.50 -15.38
C ASP A 155 -12.59 -6.00 -15.72
N GLY A 156 -13.79 -6.59 -15.80
CA GLY A 156 -13.98 -8.03 -15.96
C GLY A 156 -13.58 -8.84 -14.72
N PHE A 157 -13.56 -8.20 -13.54
CA PHE A 157 -13.16 -8.82 -12.28
C PHE A 157 -14.34 -8.84 -11.29
N SER A 158 -14.63 -10.00 -10.71
CA SER A 158 -15.74 -10.18 -9.78
C SER A 158 -15.28 -10.52 -8.37
N LYS A 159 -16.20 -10.42 -7.41
CA LYS A 159 -16.04 -10.97 -6.05
C LYS A 159 -15.61 -12.44 -6.03
N ALA A 160 -16.00 -13.24 -7.02
CA ALA A 160 -15.55 -14.63 -7.13
C ALA A 160 -14.07 -14.70 -7.52
N ASN A 161 -13.62 -13.87 -8.45
CA ASN A 161 -12.21 -13.75 -8.81
C ASN A 161 -11.37 -13.29 -7.61
N LEU A 162 -11.86 -12.29 -6.86
CA LEU A 162 -11.20 -11.83 -5.63
C LEU A 162 -11.07 -12.97 -4.61
N LYS A 163 -12.15 -13.71 -4.39
CA LYS A 163 -12.16 -14.86 -3.46
C LYS A 163 -11.17 -15.94 -3.88
N SER A 164 -11.10 -16.25 -5.17
CA SER A 164 -10.16 -17.25 -5.71
C SER A 164 -8.70 -16.78 -5.68
N ALA A 165 -8.45 -15.47 -5.65
CA ALA A 165 -7.09 -14.93 -5.60
C ALA A 165 -6.43 -15.10 -4.21
N PHE A 166 -7.22 -15.35 -3.16
CA PHE A 166 -6.68 -15.59 -1.82
C PHE A 166 -6.05 -16.98 -1.72
N SER A 167 -4.78 -16.99 -1.31
CA SER A 167 -4.12 -18.16 -0.73
C SER A 167 -4.18 -18.03 0.79
N GLY A 168 -5.12 -18.75 1.41
CA GLY A 168 -5.46 -18.58 2.82
C GLY A 168 -6.11 -17.22 3.11
N ASP A 169 -5.39 -16.36 3.82
CA ASP A 169 -5.86 -15.01 4.20
C ASP A 169 -5.19 -13.89 3.42
N THR A 170 -4.34 -14.23 2.44
CA THR A 170 -3.52 -13.26 1.73
C THR A 170 -3.54 -13.43 0.21
N ILE A 171 -3.46 -12.31 -0.51
CA ILE A 171 -3.15 -12.25 -1.94
C ILE A 171 -1.78 -11.59 -2.06
N THR A 172 -0.92 -12.12 -2.92
CA THR A 172 0.39 -11.50 -3.19
C THR A 172 0.55 -11.19 -4.67
N PHE A 173 1.17 -10.06 -4.98
CA PHE A 173 1.61 -9.71 -6.32
C PHE A 173 2.77 -8.72 -6.24
N ASP A 174 3.57 -8.62 -7.29
CA ASP A 174 4.69 -7.70 -7.32
C ASP A 174 4.29 -6.33 -7.88
N LEU A 175 4.66 -5.27 -7.17
CA LEU A 175 4.65 -3.89 -7.67
C LEU A 175 6.04 -3.57 -8.19
N THR A 176 6.13 -3.23 -9.46
CA THR A 176 7.37 -2.81 -10.10
C THR A 176 7.37 -1.30 -10.30
N VAL A 177 8.44 -0.64 -9.88
CA VAL A 177 8.61 0.82 -9.93
C VAL A 177 9.86 1.15 -10.70
N SER A 178 9.74 1.97 -11.74
CA SER A 178 10.83 2.30 -12.66
C SER A 178 10.97 3.81 -12.89
N GLN A 179 12.16 4.20 -13.31
CA GLN A 179 12.50 5.55 -13.73
C GLN A 179 13.50 5.48 -14.89
N ALA A 180 13.09 5.92 -16.07
CA ALA A 180 13.88 5.84 -17.30
C ALA A 180 15.03 6.87 -17.40
N GLY A 181 15.04 7.88 -16.54
CA GLY A 181 15.96 9.01 -16.63
C GLY A 181 15.52 10.03 -17.68
N ASN A 182 16.43 10.94 -18.03
CA ASN A 182 16.18 11.99 -19.01
C ASN A 182 17.51 12.48 -19.63
N GLY A 183 17.56 13.73 -20.12
CA GLY A 183 18.80 14.34 -20.61
C GLY A 183 19.90 14.48 -19.56
N SER A 184 19.53 14.61 -18.28
CA SER A 184 20.44 14.89 -17.15
C SER A 184 20.71 13.67 -16.26
N PHE A 185 19.83 12.67 -16.25
CA PHE A 185 19.93 11.50 -15.38
C PHE A 185 19.89 10.18 -16.15
N HIS A 186 20.69 9.21 -15.72
CA HIS A 186 20.58 7.81 -16.16
C HIS A 186 19.29 7.17 -15.64
N ALA A 187 18.84 6.07 -16.26
CA ALA A 187 17.77 5.26 -15.68
C ALA A 187 18.16 4.76 -14.28
N ALA A 188 17.18 4.71 -13.36
CA ALA A 188 17.39 4.10 -12.06
C ALA A 188 17.25 2.57 -12.14
N GLU A 189 17.90 1.84 -11.23
CA GLU A 189 17.60 0.42 -11.02
C GLU A 189 16.13 0.27 -10.61
N THR A 190 15.39 -0.55 -11.36
CA THR A 190 13.98 -0.85 -11.08
C THR A 190 13.84 -1.49 -9.70
N VAL A 191 12.85 -1.03 -8.94
CA VAL A 191 12.52 -1.59 -7.63
C VAL A 191 11.28 -2.45 -7.74
N THR A 192 11.37 -3.69 -7.27
CA THR A 192 10.22 -4.60 -7.17
C THR A 192 9.90 -4.87 -5.70
N ARG A 193 8.63 -4.69 -5.33
CA ARG A 193 8.12 -4.97 -3.98
C ARG A 193 6.92 -5.91 -4.06
N THR A 194 7.00 -7.03 -3.33
CA THR A 194 5.85 -7.90 -3.17
C THR A 194 4.83 -7.25 -2.25
N ILE A 195 3.67 -6.95 -2.81
CA ILE A 195 2.50 -6.45 -2.10
C ILE A 195 1.74 -7.62 -1.53
N LYS A 196 1.36 -7.53 -0.26
CA LYS A 196 0.52 -8.50 0.42
C LYS A 196 -0.79 -7.86 0.81
N LEU A 197 -1.86 -8.30 0.14
CA LEU A 197 -3.22 -7.91 0.49
C LEU A 197 -3.82 -8.91 1.47
N LYS A 198 -4.50 -8.42 2.51
CA LYS A 198 -5.14 -9.23 3.55
C LYS A 198 -6.65 -9.13 3.47
N LYS A 199 -7.33 -10.17 3.96
CA LYS A 199 -8.78 -10.08 4.25
C LYS A 199 -9.03 -8.91 5.22
N PRO A 200 -10.14 -8.18 5.06
CA PRO A 200 -10.41 -7.03 5.88
C PRO A 200 -10.93 -7.51 7.24
N THR A 201 -10.41 -6.92 8.31
CA THR A 201 -10.84 -7.19 9.69
C THR A 201 -10.97 -5.90 10.48
N LYS A 202 -11.73 -5.93 11.58
CA LYS A 202 -11.82 -4.78 12.50
C LYS A 202 -10.45 -4.35 13.00
N ASN A 203 -9.59 -5.29 13.40
CA ASN A 203 -8.25 -4.96 13.89
C ASN A 203 -7.40 -4.34 12.80
N LEU A 204 -7.41 -4.91 11.59
CA LEU A 204 -6.63 -4.38 10.47
C LEU A 204 -7.08 -2.96 10.09
N PHE A 205 -8.38 -2.64 10.19
CA PHE A 205 -8.86 -1.27 10.00
C PHE A 205 -8.17 -0.27 10.94
N PHE A 206 -8.00 -0.59 12.23
CA PHE A 206 -7.32 0.31 13.17
C PHE A 206 -5.79 0.32 13.00
N GLU A 207 -5.18 -0.80 12.62
CA GLU A 207 -3.74 -0.84 12.33
C GLU A 207 -3.39 -0.04 11.07
N GLU A 208 -4.24 -0.09 10.04
CA GLU A 208 -4.08 0.74 8.85
C GLU A 208 -4.18 2.22 9.18
N ARG A 209 -5.13 2.60 10.04
CA ARG A 209 -5.26 3.99 10.49
C ARG A 209 -3.97 4.46 11.14
N LYS A 210 -3.38 3.68 12.06
CA LYS A 210 -2.13 4.04 12.74
C LYS A 210 -0.96 4.22 11.77
N SER A 211 -0.99 3.49 10.67
CA SER A 211 0.06 3.51 9.65
C SER A 211 -0.12 4.62 8.61
N ASP A 212 -1.24 5.34 8.62
CA ASP A 212 -1.52 6.47 7.72
C ASP A 212 -0.73 7.72 8.15
N ALA A 213 -0.16 8.43 7.19
CA ALA A 213 0.59 9.67 7.41
C ALA A 213 -0.20 10.76 8.17
N ARG A 214 -1.53 10.73 8.08
CA ARG A 214 -2.43 11.70 8.70
C ARG A 214 -2.76 11.36 10.15
N TYR A 215 -2.47 10.13 10.60
CA TYR A 215 -2.92 9.60 11.88
C TYR A 215 -2.57 10.52 13.05
N ASP A 216 -1.31 10.90 13.18
CA ASP A 216 -0.84 11.68 14.32
C ASP A 216 -1.47 13.07 14.37
N GLY A 217 -1.62 13.72 13.22
CA GLY A 217 -2.28 15.02 13.13
C GLY A 217 -3.74 14.96 13.59
N VAL A 218 -4.49 13.99 13.06
CA VAL A 218 -5.91 13.79 13.40
C VAL A 218 -6.08 13.36 14.85
N LYS A 219 -5.25 12.44 15.33
CA LYS A 219 -5.22 11.99 16.73
C LYS A 219 -4.99 13.18 17.67
N ASN A 220 -3.95 13.98 17.44
CA ASN A 220 -3.64 15.11 18.32
C ASN A 220 -4.78 16.13 18.36
N ALA A 221 -5.37 16.45 17.20
CA ALA A 221 -6.53 17.33 17.14
C ALA A 221 -7.74 16.74 17.89
N ALA A 222 -8.03 15.45 17.72
CA ALA A 222 -9.12 14.76 18.39
C ALA A 222 -8.94 14.73 19.91
N LEU A 223 -7.74 14.41 20.38
CA LEU A 223 -7.40 14.36 21.80
C LEU A 223 -7.55 15.74 22.47
N ALA A 224 -7.13 16.81 21.79
CA ALA A 224 -7.35 18.18 22.25
C ALA A 224 -8.85 18.51 22.37
N ARG A 225 -9.67 18.12 21.37
CA ARG A 225 -11.14 18.29 21.43
C ARG A 225 -11.76 17.50 22.58
N ILE A 226 -11.33 16.27 22.81
CA ILE A 226 -11.83 15.40 23.90
C ILE A 226 -11.51 16.03 25.26
N ALA A 227 -10.27 16.49 25.46
CA ALA A 227 -9.86 17.14 26.69
C ALA A 227 -10.71 18.39 26.97
N ALA A 228 -10.86 19.25 25.96
CA ALA A 228 -11.63 20.50 26.09
C ALA A 228 -13.12 20.28 26.37
N LYS A 229 -13.76 19.29 25.70
CA LYS A 229 -15.22 19.08 25.80
C LYS A 229 -15.64 18.12 26.91
N ARG A 230 -14.77 17.19 27.31
CA ARG A 230 -15.12 16.08 28.21
C ARG A 230 -14.22 15.96 29.43
N GLY A 231 -13.12 16.73 29.51
CA GLY A 231 -12.14 16.61 30.60
C GLY A 231 -11.39 15.27 30.61
N ILE A 232 -11.39 14.53 29.49
CA ILE A 232 -10.74 13.22 29.37
C ILE A 232 -9.39 13.42 28.67
N SER A 233 -8.33 12.82 29.20
CA SER A 233 -6.96 12.91 28.64
C SER A 233 -6.25 11.55 28.64
N GLY A 234 -5.02 11.52 28.11
CA GLY A 234 -4.15 10.35 28.10
C GLY A 234 -4.76 9.13 27.40
N GLU A 235 -4.55 7.96 27.98
CA GLU A 235 -5.01 6.67 27.44
C GLU A 235 -6.53 6.60 27.24
N LYS A 236 -7.31 7.24 28.11
CA LYS A 236 -8.77 7.27 27.98
C LYS A 236 -9.22 8.06 26.75
N ALA A 237 -8.56 9.17 26.45
CA ALA A 237 -8.83 9.94 25.24
C ALA A 237 -8.40 9.17 23.98
N LEU A 238 -7.28 8.45 24.04
CA LEU A 238 -6.82 7.59 22.95
C LEU A 238 -7.77 6.40 22.70
N ALA A 239 -8.27 5.77 23.76
CA ALA A 239 -9.23 4.69 23.67
C ALA A 239 -10.55 5.19 23.07
N LEU A 240 -11.02 6.38 23.48
CA LEU A 240 -12.20 7.01 22.91
C LEU A 240 -11.99 7.32 21.41
N PHE A 241 -10.84 7.91 21.04
CA PHE A 241 -10.47 8.18 19.66
C PHE A 241 -10.54 6.93 18.76
N ASN A 242 -10.13 5.76 19.28
CA ASN A 242 -10.18 4.50 18.56
C ASN A 242 -11.52 3.74 18.74
N SER A 243 -12.49 4.29 19.47
CA SER A 243 -13.76 3.59 19.73
C SER A 243 -14.72 3.67 18.54
N ASP A 244 -15.53 2.64 18.37
CA ASP A 244 -16.52 2.52 17.28
C ASP A 244 -17.53 3.69 17.23
N ASN A 245 -17.85 4.27 18.37
CA ASN A 245 -18.87 5.31 18.50
C ASN A 245 -18.30 6.73 18.42
N TYR A 246 -16.98 6.88 18.28
CA TYR A 246 -16.35 8.19 18.23
C TYR A 246 -16.11 8.64 16.79
N ASP A 247 -16.20 9.95 16.60
CA ASP A 247 -15.94 10.69 15.36
C ASP A 247 -14.53 11.29 15.44
N SER A 248 -13.59 10.59 14.83
CA SER A 248 -12.16 10.83 14.98
C SER A 248 -11.68 12.12 14.33
N ASP A 249 -12.20 12.47 13.16
CA ASP A 249 -11.82 13.63 12.37
C ASP A 249 -12.78 14.81 12.56
N GLY A 250 -14.00 14.58 13.07
CA GLY A 250 -14.96 15.60 13.47
C GLY A 250 -16.00 15.94 12.41
N ASP A 251 -16.25 15.04 11.45
CA ASP A 251 -17.15 15.24 10.31
C ASP A 251 -18.60 14.77 10.56
N GLY A 252 -18.85 14.26 11.78
CA GLY A 252 -20.13 13.72 12.22
C GLY A 252 -20.33 12.23 11.94
N VAL A 253 -19.33 11.48 11.48
CA VAL A 253 -19.42 10.03 11.24
C VAL A 253 -18.54 9.27 12.21
N SER A 254 -19.11 8.23 12.83
CA SER A 254 -18.35 7.44 13.78
C SER A 254 -17.45 6.41 13.09
N ASN A 255 -16.36 6.01 13.76
CA ASN A 255 -15.45 4.96 13.29
C ASN A 255 -16.17 3.66 12.86
N LEU A 256 -17.29 3.30 13.49
CA LEU A 256 -18.12 2.17 13.10
C LEU A 256 -18.75 2.36 11.71
N LEU A 257 -19.32 3.53 11.45
CA LEU A 257 -19.99 3.84 10.19
C LEU A 257 -18.96 4.03 9.08
N GLU A 258 -17.86 4.70 9.37
CA GLU A 258 -16.68 4.81 8.52
C GLU A 258 -16.19 3.43 8.08
N ARG A 259 -15.97 2.53 9.05
CA ARG A 259 -15.58 1.15 8.76
C ARG A 259 -16.65 0.43 7.93
N ALA A 260 -17.91 0.47 8.34
CA ALA A 260 -18.98 -0.29 7.70
C ALA A 260 -19.24 0.14 6.24
N PHE A 261 -19.18 1.43 5.96
CA PHE A 261 -19.49 1.97 4.64
C PHE A 261 -18.23 2.24 3.79
N GLY A 262 -17.05 1.94 4.32
CA GLY A 262 -15.76 2.08 3.64
C GLY A 262 -15.33 3.53 3.48
N GLY A 263 -15.59 4.36 4.48
CA GLY A 263 -15.20 5.76 4.57
C GLY A 263 -13.75 5.99 5.03
N ASP A 264 -13.43 7.26 5.26
CA ASP A 264 -12.19 7.77 5.84
C ASP A 264 -12.29 8.37 7.25
N SER A 265 -12.16 7.53 8.28
CA SER A 265 -12.04 7.96 9.69
C SER A 265 -10.83 8.85 10.07
N LEU A 266 -10.03 9.30 9.11
CA LEU A 266 -8.89 10.22 9.30
C LEU A 266 -8.98 11.46 8.39
N GLY A 267 -10.10 11.70 7.72
CA GLY A 267 -10.26 12.89 6.90
C GLY A 267 -11.70 13.09 6.46
N ASN A 268 -12.09 14.36 6.36
CA ASN A 268 -13.46 14.74 6.07
C ASN A 268 -14.00 14.03 4.83
N ASP A 269 -15.00 13.19 5.03
CA ASP A 269 -15.45 12.28 4.02
C ASP A 269 -16.45 12.94 3.08
N SER A 270 -16.28 12.71 1.77
CA SER A 270 -17.28 13.15 0.80
C SER A 270 -18.62 12.43 1.06
N ARG A 271 -19.75 13.09 0.75
CA ARG A 271 -21.10 12.52 0.87
C ARG A 271 -21.27 11.13 0.20
N GLY A 272 -20.38 10.73 -0.70
CA GLY A 272 -20.44 9.48 -1.46
C GLY A 272 -20.16 8.20 -0.66
N ALA A 273 -19.62 8.28 0.56
CA ALA A 273 -19.51 7.11 1.46
C ALA A 273 -20.81 6.84 2.24
N ARG A 274 -21.64 7.87 2.43
CA ARG A 274 -22.82 7.81 3.29
C ARG A 274 -24.01 7.19 2.56
N PRO A 275 -24.93 6.51 3.27
CA PRO A 275 -26.20 6.07 2.69
C PRO A 275 -26.96 7.24 2.07
N ALA A 276 -27.50 7.05 0.88
CA ALA A 276 -28.14 8.09 0.09
C ALA A 276 -29.53 7.66 -0.38
N PRO A 277 -30.52 8.57 -0.39
CA PRO A 277 -31.83 8.28 -0.96
C PRO A 277 -31.72 8.12 -2.48
N VAL A 278 -32.56 7.25 -3.05
CA VAL A 278 -32.72 7.11 -4.50
C VAL A 278 -34.11 7.63 -4.87
N LYS A 279 -34.22 8.47 -5.90
CA LYS A 279 -35.51 9.00 -6.35
C LYS A 279 -36.15 8.04 -7.34
N ALA A 280 -37.37 7.63 -7.07
CA ALA A 280 -38.21 6.83 -7.96
C ALA A 280 -39.65 7.39 -7.95
N ASN A 281 -40.35 7.24 -9.07
CA ASN A 281 -41.72 7.75 -9.27
C ASN A 281 -42.78 6.68 -8.95
N ASP A 282 -42.62 5.95 -7.84
CA ASP A 282 -43.51 4.88 -7.41
C ASP A 282 -44.01 5.06 -5.96
N ASN A 283 -43.75 6.24 -5.38
CA ASN A 283 -44.07 6.61 -4.00
C ASN A 283 -43.47 5.67 -2.94
N LYS A 284 -42.43 4.89 -3.26
CA LYS A 284 -41.70 4.08 -2.27
C LYS A 284 -40.44 4.82 -1.81
N GLU A 285 -40.00 4.49 -0.60
CA GLU A 285 -38.76 5.01 -0.05
C GLU A 285 -37.60 4.10 -0.44
N TYR A 286 -36.57 4.67 -1.09
CA TYR A 286 -35.37 3.94 -1.48
C TYR A 286 -34.13 4.45 -0.77
N LEU A 287 -33.22 3.52 -0.46
CA LEU A 287 -31.94 3.80 0.15
C LEU A 287 -30.84 3.01 -0.54
N SER A 288 -29.81 3.69 -1.03
CA SER A 288 -28.59 3.06 -1.51
C SER A 288 -27.45 3.26 -0.53
N PHE A 289 -26.63 2.25 -0.33
CA PHE A 289 -25.41 2.35 0.48
C PHE A 289 -24.37 1.32 0.04
N THR A 290 -23.11 1.62 0.36
CA THR A 290 -21.99 0.69 0.21
C THR A 290 -21.92 -0.22 1.43
N ARG A 291 -21.58 -1.50 1.30
CA ARG A 291 -21.34 -2.41 2.42
C ARG A 291 -20.25 -3.40 2.10
N TYR A 292 -19.67 -4.03 3.12
CA TYR A 292 -18.93 -5.27 2.89
C TYR A 292 -19.85 -6.37 2.38
N ASN A 293 -19.39 -7.14 1.40
CA ASN A 293 -20.09 -8.34 0.98
C ASN A 293 -20.18 -9.35 2.14
N SER A 294 -21.06 -10.34 2.02
CA SER A 294 -21.36 -11.30 3.09
C SER A 294 -20.14 -12.05 3.63
N ASP A 295 -19.10 -12.25 2.80
CA ASP A 295 -17.90 -12.99 3.17
C ASP A 295 -17.05 -12.25 4.22
N TYR A 296 -17.21 -10.92 4.35
CA TYR A 296 -16.36 -10.08 5.19
C TYR A 296 -17.11 -9.36 6.33
N GLN A 297 -18.44 -9.40 6.39
CA GLN A 297 -19.18 -8.68 7.44
C GLN A 297 -18.80 -9.15 8.86
N THR A 298 -18.66 -10.47 9.04
CA THR A 298 -18.27 -11.06 10.33
C THR A 298 -16.86 -10.65 10.75
N SER A 299 -15.87 -10.74 9.85
CA SER A 299 -14.48 -10.37 10.18
C SER A 299 -14.31 -8.87 10.42
N MET A 300 -15.15 -8.06 9.78
CA MET A 300 -15.23 -6.61 10.00
C MET A 300 -16.01 -6.22 11.26
N GLY A 301 -16.64 -7.19 11.93
CA GLY A 301 -17.44 -6.94 13.14
C GLY A 301 -18.62 -6.01 12.87
N VAL A 302 -19.29 -6.17 11.73
CA VAL A 302 -20.41 -5.31 11.31
C VAL A 302 -21.63 -6.13 10.91
N GLN A 303 -22.81 -5.59 11.18
CA GLN A 303 -24.08 -6.09 10.65
C GLN A 303 -24.93 -4.93 10.17
N TYR A 304 -25.49 -5.06 8.97
CA TYR A 304 -26.40 -4.08 8.37
C TYR A 304 -27.84 -4.52 8.56
N ILE A 305 -28.68 -3.65 9.08
CA ILE A 305 -30.10 -3.88 9.29
C ILE A 305 -30.85 -2.75 8.62
N VAL A 306 -31.56 -3.05 7.54
CA VAL A 306 -32.41 -2.06 6.86
C VAL A 306 -33.79 -2.09 7.51
N GLU A 307 -34.32 -0.91 7.81
CA GLU A 307 -35.55 -0.77 8.57
C GLU A 307 -36.39 0.37 7.98
N LYS A 308 -37.71 0.25 8.10
CA LYS A 308 -38.64 1.34 7.83
C LYS A 308 -39.35 1.84 9.09
N SER A 309 -39.89 3.04 9.02
CA SER A 309 -40.68 3.67 10.07
C SER A 309 -41.73 4.61 9.48
N SER A 310 -42.82 4.84 10.19
CA SER A 310 -43.80 5.89 9.88
C SER A 310 -43.67 7.13 10.77
N ASP A 311 -42.96 7.02 11.91
CA ASP A 311 -42.93 8.03 12.98
C ASP A 311 -41.51 8.40 13.45
N ARG A 312 -40.48 7.77 12.88
CA ARG A 312 -39.05 7.83 13.25
C ARG A 312 -38.71 7.29 14.65
N ARG A 313 -39.68 6.74 15.38
CA ARG A 313 -39.51 6.18 16.74
C ARG A 313 -39.52 4.66 16.70
N THR A 314 -40.52 4.07 16.04
CA THR A 314 -40.68 2.63 15.90
C THR A 314 -40.11 2.19 14.55
N TRP A 315 -39.20 1.22 14.58
CA TRP A 315 -38.48 0.74 13.40
C TRP A 315 -38.69 -0.75 13.21
N SER A 316 -38.98 -1.17 11.98
CA SER A 316 -39.17 -2.58 11.63
C SER A 316 -38.37 -2.95 10.38
N SER A 317 -37.76 -4.13 10.40
CA SER A 317 -37.14 -4.74 9.21
C SER A 317 -38.16 -5.43 8.31
N SER A 318 -39.43 -5.49 8.70
CA SER A 318 -40.50 -6.02 7.86
C SER A 318 -40.97 -4.97 6.85
N GLY A 319 -41.24 -5.40 5.63
CA GLY A 319 -41.70 -4.51 4.55
C GLY A 319 -40.59 -3.65 3.96
N VAL A 320 -39.34 -4.12 4.01
CA VAL A 320 -38.21 -3.62 3.23
C VAL A 320 -37.58 -4.78 2.46
N GLU A 321 -37.10 -4.52 1.25
CA GLU A 321 -36.48 -5.53 0.39
C GLU A 321 -35.30 -4.94 -0.38
N GLN A 322 -34.32 -5.78 -0.72
CA GLN A 322 -33.25 -5.38 -1.63
C GLN A 322 -33.78 -5.36 -3.06
N VAL A 323 -33.44 -4.32 -3.81
CA VAL A 323 -33.81 -4.15 -5.22
C VAL A 323 -32.65 -4.59 -6.08
N GLY A 324 -32.91 -5.53 -6.99
CA GLY A 324 -31.90 -6.06 -7.89
C GLY A 324 -30.74 -6.75 -7.19
N THR A 325 -29.64 -6.93 -7.92
CA THR A 325 -28.40 -7.52 -7.41
C THR A 325 -27.47 -6.45 -6.83
N ALA A 326 -26.64 -6.85 -5.87
CA ALA A 326 -25.59 -5.97 -5.36
C ALA A 326 -24.55 -5.71 -6.47
N VAL A 327 -24.13 -4.46 -6.62
CA VAL A 327 -23.11 -4.05 -7.58
C VAL A 327 -21.74 -4.14 -6.93
N ASP A 328 -20.84 -4.94 -7.53
CA ASP A 328 -19.47 -5.09 -7.02
C ASP A 328 -18.68 -3.78 -7.18
N LEU A 329 -18.09 -3.31 -6.08
CA LEU A 329 -17.26 -2.10 -6.07
C LEU A 329 -15.76 -2.44 -5.99
N GLY A 330 -15.40 -3.72 -6.01
CA GLY A 330 -14.04 -4.18 -5.76
C GLY A 330 -13.66 -4.17 -4.28
N GLY A 331 -12.53 -4.78 -3.96
CA GLY A 331 -11.95 -4.74 -2.60
C GLY A 331 -12.84 -5.37 -1.52
N GLY A 332 -13.76 -6.26 -1.89
CA GLY A 332 -14.67 -6.94 -0.97
C GLY A 332 -15.91 -6.12 -0.56
N MET A 333 -16.15 -4.99 -1.21
CA MET A 333 -17.33 -4.14 -0.96
C MET A 333 -18.28 -4.14 -2.15
N GLU A 334 -19.56 -3.92 -1.86
CA GLU A 334 -20.63 -3.87 -2.84
C GLU A 334 -21.58 -2.70 -2.55
N ARG A 335 -22.23 -2.18 -3.59
CA ARG A 335 -23.34 -1.24 -3.47
C ARG A 335 -24.66 -2.00 -3.52
N VAL A 336 -25.55 -1.67 -2.60
CA VAL A 336 -26.91 -2.18 -2.55
C VAL A 336 -27.93 -1.07 -2.61
N VAL A 337 -29.13 -1.42 -3.08
CA VAL A 337 -30.31 -0.58 -3.04
C VAL A 337 -31.39 -1.35 -2.32
N TYR A 338 -32.02 -0.72 -1.34
CA TYR A 338 -33.19 -1.24 -0.65
C TYR A 338 -34.37 -0.30 -0.86
N ARG A 339 -35.57 -0.86 -0.80
CA ARG A 339 -36.81 -0.09 -0.83
C ARG A 339 -37.82 -0.58 0.18
N THR A 340 -38.81 0.26 0.48
CA THR A 340 -40.04 -0.19 1.15
C THR A 340 -40.92 -0.98 0.19
N THR A 341 -41.59 -2.02 0.68
CA THR A 341 -42.43 -2.87 -0.18
C THR A 341 -43.75 -2.21 -0.56
N ALA A 342 -44.30 -1.37 0.33
CA ALA A 342 -45.52 -0.62 0.12
C ALA A 342 -45.22 0.86 -0.16
N ALA A 343 -45.98 1.45 -1.08
CA ALA A 343 -45.93 2.88 -1.35
C ALA A 343 -46.45 3.70 -0.15
N THR A 344 -45.91 4.90 -0.01
CA THR A 344 -46.38 5.94 0.92
C THR A 344 -47.71 6.48 0.40
N SER A 345 -48.76 6.36 1.21
CA SER A 345 -50.08 6.90 0.91
C SER A 345 -50.10 8.43 1.05
N ALA A 346 -50.97 9.11 0.30
CA ALA A 346 -51.21 10.54 0.46
C ALA A 346 -51.56 10.89 1.92
N GLY A 347 -50.93 11.94 2.45
CA GLY A 347 -51.10 12.37 3.85
C GLY A 347 -50.35 11.52 4.89
N SER A 348 -49.60 10.50 4.47
CA SER A 348 -48.74 9.70 5.35
C SER A 348 -47.26 9.95 5.11
N THR A 349 -46.42 9.63 6.09
CA THR A 349 -44.96 9.66 5.96
C THR A 349 -44.38 8.26 6.14
N GLN A 350 -43.38 7.96 5.33
CA GLN A 350 -42.56 6.76 5.48
C GLN A 350 -41.09 7.16 5.47
N PHE A 351 -40.29 6.43 6.23
CA PHE A 351 -38.85 6.63 6.35
C PHE A 351 -38.18 5.28 6.17
N ILE A 352 -37.01 5.29 5.54
CA ILE A 352 -36.12 4.12 5.44
C ILE A 352 -34.76 4.50 6.02
N ARG A 353 -34.12 3.56 6.73
CA ARG A 353 -32.74 3.73 7.20
C ARG A 353 -31.98 2.42 7.09
N VAL A 354 -30.66 2.54 7.12
CA VAL A 354 -29.77 1.44 7.47
C VAL A 354 -29.20 1.69 8.86
N ARG A 355 -29.27 0.67 9.71
CA ARG A 355 -28.65 0.65 11.02
C ARG A 355 -27.48 -0.32 11.01
N VAL A 356 -26.35 0.13 11.51
CA VAL A 356 -25.14 -0.70 11.65
C VAL A 356 -25.02 -1.13 13.10
N LYS A 357 -24.81 -2.42 13.35
CA LYS A 357 -24.40 -2.94 14.65
C LYS A 357 -22.93 -3.37 14.60
N ALA A 358 -22.17 -3.01 15.62
CA ALA A 358 -20.90 -3.66 15.91
C ALA A 358 -21.17 -5.09 16.41
N ARG A 359 -20.32 -6.04 16.01
CA ARG A 359 -20.33 -7.43 16.48
C ARG A 359 -19.04 -7.77 17.21
#